data_AF-A0A257APQ4-F1
#
_entry.id   AF-A0A257APQ4-F1
#
_cell.length_a   1.000
_cell.length_b   1.000
_cell.length_c   1.000
_cell.angle_alpha   90.00
_cell.angle_beta   90.00
_cell.angle_gamma   90.00
#
_symmetry.space_group_name_H-M   'P 1'
#
loop_
_entity.id
_entity.type
_entity.pdbx_description
1 polymer ?
#
loop_
_entity_poly.entity_id
_entity_poly.type
_entity_poly.pdbx_seq_one_letter_code
_entity_poly.pdbx_strand_id
1 'polypeptide(L)' 'MVYFCLRCKKIVETTAETQSVRCPYCGFRALKKGKPELVVKTMKAK' A
#
# COMPACT_ATOMS: atom_id res chain seq x y z
N MET A 1 -0.80 -5.89 5.99
CA MET A 1 -0.42 -5.60 4.58
C MET A 1 0.06 -4.17 4.53
N VAL A 2 1.20 -3.90 3.88
CA VAL A 2 1.72 -2.54 3.79
C VAL A 2 0.93 -1.77 2.73
N TYR A 3 0.37 -0.63 3.12
CA TYR A 3 -0.30 0.30 2.21
C TYR A 3 0.48 1.60 2.14
N PHE A 4 0.34 2.32 1.03
CA PHE A 4 0.94 3.65 0.85
C PHE A 4 -0.16 4.65 0.58
N CYS A 5 -0.13 5.80 1.24
CA CYS A 5 -1.01 6.89 0.86
C CYS A 5 -0.53 7.54 -0.45
N LEU A 6 -1.42 7.68 -1.44
CA LEU A 6 -1.05 8.29 -2.73
C LEU A 6 -0.70 9.77 -2.62
N ARG A 7 -1.16 10.46 -1.56
CA ARG A 7 -0.94 11.90 -1.38
C ARG A 7 0.32 12.22 -0.58
N CYS A 8 0.45 11.67 0.63
CA CYS A 8 1.60 11.92 1.49
C CYS A 8 2.74 10.91 1.32
N LYS A 9 2.55 9.86 0.51
CA LYS A 9 3.51 8.76 0.26
C LYS A 9 3.98 8.01 1.52
N LYS A 10 3.39 8.30 2.68
CA LYS A 10 3.69 7.61 3.93
C LYS A 10 3.16 6.18 3.89
N ILE A 11 3.92 5.32 4.54
CA ILE A 11 3.56 3.93 4.76
C ILE A 11 2.46 3.90 5.84
N VAL A 12 1.37 3.21 5.52
CA VAL A 12 0.26 2.95 6.41
C VAL A 12 0.19 1.44 6.58
N GLU A 13 0.55 0.98 7.77
CA GLU A 13 0.40 -0.42 8.14
C GLU A 13 -1.04 -0.63 8.59
N THR A 14 -1.87 -1.16 7.68
CA THR A 14 -3.26 -1.50 8.00
C THR A 14 -3.34 -2.99 8.34
N THR A 15 -3.74 -3.29 9.58
CA THR A 15 -4.20 -4.61 10.02
C THR A 15 -5.63 -4.83 9.50
N ALA A 16 -5.94 -6.06 9.07
CA ALA A 16 -7.16 -6.40 8.33
C ALA A 16 -8.49 -6.01 9.02
N GLU A 17 -8.43 -5.74 10.32
CA GLU A 17 -9.56 -5.36 11.18
C GLU A 17 -9.95 -3.88 11.08
N THR A 18 -9.06 -3.02 10.59
CA THR A 18 -9.32 -1.57 10.44
C THR A 18 -9.60 -1.23 8.98
N GLN A 19 -10.77 -1.64 8.49
CA GLN A 19 -11.29 -1.35 7.14
C GLN A 19 -11.52 0.15 6.84
N SER A 20 -11.12 1.08 7.71
CA SER A 20 -11.20 2.50 7.43
C SER A 20 -10.07 2.88 6.47
N VAL A 21 -10.40 2.94 5.17
CA VAL A 21 -9.51 3.41 4.10
C VAL A 21 -9.30 4.93 4.23
N ARG A 22 -8.70 5.38 5.33
CA ARG A 22 -8.34 6.78 5.60
C ARG A 22 -6.89 6.81 6.07
N CYS A 23 -6.06 7.57 5.38
CA CYS A 23 -4.71 7.83 5.82
C CYS A 23 -4.74 8.65 7.13
N PRO A 24 -4.12 8.17 8.23
CA PRO A 24 -4.12 8.86 9.52
C PRO A 24 -3.35 10.19 9.48
N TYR A 25 -2.50 10.40 8.48
CA TYR A 25 -1.63 11.57 8.39
C TYR A 25 -2.22 12.74 7.60
N CYS A 26 -3.15 12.48 6.68
CA CYS A 26 -3.66 13.52 5.78
C CYS A 26 -5.16 13.40 5.47
N GLY A 27 -5.84 12.41 6.07
CA GLY A 27 -7.27 12.15 5.84
C GLY A 27 -7.60 11.61 4.43
N PHE A 28 -6.60 11.39 3.58
CA PHE A 28 -6.80 10.94 2.20
C PHE A 28 -7.31 9.49 2.16
N ARG A 29 -8.27 9.21 1.27
CA ARG A 29 -9.01 7.94 1.25
C ARG A 29 -8.52 6.90 0.25
N ALA A 30 -7.49 7.21 -0.53
CA ALA A 30 -6.93 6.25 -1.48
C ALA A 30 -5.55 5.76 -1.01
N LEU A 31 -5.51 4.47 -0.66
CA LEU A 31 -4.32 3.75 -0.26
C LEU A 31 -3.93 2.76 -1.37
N LYS A 32 -2.67 2.75 -1.77
CA LYS A 32 -2.12 1.81 -2.76
C LYS A 32 -1.45 0.64 -2.03
N LYS A 33 -1.71 -0.59 -2.47
CA LYS A 33 -1.12 -1.78 -1.85
C LYS A 33 0.36 -1.92 -2.20
N GLY A 34 1.13 -2.29 -1.17
CA GLY A 34 2.48 -2.84 -1.22
C GLY A 34 2.73 -3.77 -2.40
N LYS A 35 3.83 -3.56 -3.14
CA LYS A 35 4.31 -4.64 -4.03
C LYS A 35 4.78 -5.77 -3.12
N PRO A 36 4.29 -7.01 -3.28
CA PRO A 36 4.79 -8.13 -2.52
C PRO A 36 6.25 -8.39 -2.91
N GLU A 37 7.17 -8.35 -1.95
CA GLU A 37 8.60 -8.61 -2.17
C GLU A 37 8.86 -10.05 -2.62
N LEU A 38 7.97 -10.97 -2.26
CA LEU A 38 8.10 -12.40 -2.49
C LEU A 38 7.87 -12.85 -3.94
N VAL A 39 7.35 -11.98 -4.83
CA VAL A 39 7.05 -12.34 -6.21
C VAL A 39 7.92 -11.54 -7.17
N VAL A 40 9.19 -11.92 -7.27
CA VAL A 40 10.06 -11.49 -8.37
C VAL A 40 9.59 -12.21 -9.62
N LYS A 41 8.69 -11.57 -10.39
CA LYS A 41 8.34 -12.05 -11.73
C LYS A 41 9.58 -11.88 -12.61
N THR A 42 10.32 -12.96 -12.83
CA THR A 42 11.39 -13.01 -13.82
C THR A 42 10.75 -12.98 -15.20
N MET A 43 10.62 -11.79 -15.79
CA MET A 43 10.28 -11.67 -17.21
C MET A 43 11.54 -11.88 -18.03
N LYS A 44 11.58 -12.94 -18.84
CA LYS A 44 12.58 -13.07 -19.91
C LYS A 44 12.26 -12.01 -20.96
N ALA A 45 13.18 -11.09 -21.21
CA ALA A 45 13.12 -10.24 -22.39
C ALA A 45 13.34 -11.15 -23.61
N LYS A 46 12.41 -11.13 -24.56
CA LYS A 46 12.47 -11.89 -25.81
C LYS A 46 13.14 -11.04 -26.89
#